data_AF-A0A353BHY4-F1
#
_entry.id   AF-A0A353BHY4-F1
#
_cell.length_a   1.000
_cell.length_b   1.000
_cell.length_c   1.000
_cell.angle_alpha   90.00
_cell.angle_beta   90.00
_cell.angle_gamma   90.00
#
_symmetry.space_group_name_H-M   'P 1'
#
loop_
_entity.id
_entity.type
_entity.pdbx_description
1 polymer ?
#
loop_
_entity_poly.entity_id
_entity_poly.type
_entity_poly.pdbx_seq_one_letter_code
_entity_poly.pdbx_strand_id
1 'polypeptide(L)'
;TVRRLILTASGGPFRGRGRSKLLRVTARHAMKHPTWRMGPKITVDSATLMNKGLEVLEARHLFGVPLERIEVVVHPESVIHSMAEFTDGSVLAQLSSPDMRLPIQYALTWPVRRPSLAKPLNFPEIGKLTFHRPDTATFRCLKLAYLAGGIGGSMPAVMNAANEVAVQAFIEGRIGFLRIPEVIVRTMAAVPRTRAATVGDVMAADARARAAARRLLGRVRP
;
A
#
# COMPACT_ATOMS: atom_id res chain seq x y z
N THR A 1 18.82 18.94 3.92
CA THR A 1 17.62 18.43 4.62
C THR A 1 16.73 17.69 3.64
N VAL A 2 15.95 16.70 4.09
CA VAL A 2 15.00 15.98 3.20
C VAL A 2 13.84 16.91 2.83
N ARG A 3 13.59 17.06 1.52
CA ARG A 3 12.50 17.84 0.94
C ARG A 3 11.24 17.00 0.74
N ARG A 4 11.37 15.80 0.15
CA ARG A 4 10.26 14.84 -0.03
C ARG A 4 10.75 13.40 -0.09
N LEU A 5 9.88 12.46 0.26
CA LEU A 5 10.06 11.04 0.00
C LEU A 5 9.28 10.65 -1.25
N ILE A 6 9.87 9.80 -2.08
CA ILE A 6 9.24 9.27 -3.29
C ILE A 6 9.18 7.75 -3.15
N LEU A 7 7.98 7.24 -2.87
CA LEU A 7 7.72 5.83 -2.69
C LEU A 7 7.35 5.18 -4.02
N THR A 8 8.09 4.17 -4.44
CA THR A 8 7.83 3.45 -5.69
C THR A 8 6.86 2.29 -5.47
N ALA A 9 5.88 2.13 -6.37
CA ALA A 9 4.94 1.01 -6.39
C ALA A 9 5.09 0.22 -7.69
N SER A 10 4.96 -1.11 -7.65
CA SER A 10 4.91 -1.92 -8.89
C SER A 10 3.67 -1.61 -9.74
N GLY A 11 2.60 -1.09 -9.11
CA GLY A 11 1.29 -0.87 -9.70
C GLY A 11 0.36 -2.10 -9.65
N GLY A 12 0.86 -3.25 -9.17
CA GLY A 12 0.08 -4.48 -9.01
C GLY A 12 -0.33 -5.16 -10.33
N PRO A 13 -1.01 -6.31 -10.24
CA PRO A 13 -1.41 -7.15 -11.40
C PRO A 13 -2.46 -6.50 -12.31
N PHE A 14 -3.13 -5.44 -11.86
CA PHE A 14 -4.20 -4.78 -12.58
C PHE A 14 -3.81 -3.41 -13.17
N ARG A 15 -2.52 -3.03 -13.07
CA ARG A 15 -1.98 -1.82 -13.71
C ARG A 15 -2.46 -1.71 -15.17
N GLY A 16 -2.97 -0.53 -15.53
CA GLY A 16 -3.48 -0.24 -16.89
C GLY A 16 -4.86 -0.82 -17.21
N ARG A 17 -5.53 -1.53 -16.29
CA ARG A 17 -6.91 -1.99 -16.50
C ARG A 17 -7.90 -0.91 -16.10
N GLY A 18 -8.81 -0.57 -17.02
CA GLY A 18 -9.95 0.30 -16.73
C GLY A 18 -11.02 -0.37 -15.85
N ARG A 19 -11.91 0.46 -15.30
CA ARG A 19 -12.98 0.05 -14.36
C ARG A 19 -13.85 -1.11 -14.86
N SER A 20 -14.22 -1.14 -16.13
CA SER A 20 -15.05 -2.21 -16.70
C SER A 20 -14.40 -3.59 -16.59
N LYS A 21 -13.08 -3.68 -16.83
CA LYS A 21 -12.31 -4.93 -16.67
C LYS A 21 -12.22 -5.37 -15.21
N LEU A 22 -12.21 -4.42 -14.27
CA LEU A 22 -12.13 -4.69 -12.83
C LEU A 22 -13.43 -5.23 -12.22
N LEU A 23 -14.58 -5.08 -12.90
CA LEU A 23 -15.85 -5.66 -12.42
C LEU A 23 -15.82 -7.19 -12.33
N ARG A 24 -15.00 -7.83 -13.17
CA ARG A 24 -14.94 -9.29 -13.31
C ARG A 24 -13.65 -9.91 -12.76
N VAL A 25 -12.78 -9.14 -12.10
CA VAL A 25 -11.54 -9.71 -11.53
C VAL A 25 -11.85 -10.45 -10.24
N THR A 26 -11.13 -11.55 -10.02
CA THR A 26 -11.27 -12.42 -8.86
C THR A 26 -9.96 -12.44 -8.07
N ALA A 27 -9.98 -13.00 -6.87
CA ALA A 27 -8.77 -13.18 -6.07
C ALA A 27 -7.69 -13.97 -6.83
N ARG A 28 -8.09 -15.01 -7.58
CA ARG A 28 -7.19 -15.78 -8.46
C ARG A 28 -6.51 -14.91 -9.52
N HIS A 29 -7.19 -13.90 -10.05
CA HIS A 29 -6.56 -12.94 -10.98
C HIS A 29 -5.55 -12.04 -10.26
N ALA A 30 -5.81 -11.65 -9.00
CA ALA A 30 -4.87 -10.85 -8.23
C ALA A 30 -3.60 -11.64 -7.87
N MET A 31 -3.70 -12.95 -7.60
CA MET A 31 -2.55 -13.80 -7.25
C MET A 31 -1.47 -13.90 -8.36
N LYS A 32 -1.76 -13.47 -9.59
CA LYS A 32 -0.78 -13.40 -10.69
C LYS A 32 0.04 -12.09 -10.61
N HIS A 33 0.66 -11.81 -9.47
CA HIS A 33 1.46 -10.60 -9.27
C HIS A 33 2.74 -10.65 -10.13
N PRO A 34 3.11 -9.57 -10.84
CA PRO A 34 4.17 -9.61 -11.86
C PRO A 34 5.60 -9.74 -11.29
N THR A 35 5.85 -9.21 -10.10
CA THR A 35 7.21 -9.11 -9.54
C THR A 35 7.43 -10.04 -8.34
N TRP A 36 6.57 -9.92 -7.33
CA TRP A 36 6.74 -10.57 -6.03
C TRP A 36 5.83 -11.79 -5.87
N ARG A 37 6.37 -12.84 -5.24
CA ARG A 37 5.57 -13.95 -4.68
C ARG A 37 5.29 -13.64 -3.22
N MET A 38 4.03 -13.37 -2.89
CA MET A 38 3.64 -12.88 -1.57
C MET A 38 2.35 -13.56 -1.09
N GLY A 39 1.99 -13.37 0.18
CA GLY A 39 0.73 -13.87 0.73
C GLY A 39 -0.52 -13.25 0.07
N PRO A 40 -1.70 -13.87 0.21
CA PRO A 40 -2.91 -13.42 -0.46
C PRO A 40 -3.33 -11.98 -0.12
N LYS A 41 -3.27 -11.58 1.15
CA LYS A 41 -3.68 -10.24 1.62
C LYS A 41 -2.86 -9.13 0.96
N ILE A 42 -1.53 -9.21 1.08
CA ILE A 42 -0.62 -8.22 0.49
C ILE A 42 -0.71 -8.20 -1.04
N THR A 43 -1.00 -9.34 -1.68
CA THR A 43 -1.20 -9.40 -3.12
C THR A 43 -2.45 -8.64 -3.57
N VAL A 44 -3.57 -8.75 -2.83
CA VAL A 44 -4.78 -7.94 -3.08
C VAL A 44 -4.55 -6.47 -2.74
N ASP A 45 -3.83 -6.17 -1.67
CA ASP A 45 -3.49 -4.79 -1.30
C ASP A 45 -2.59 -4.12 -2.36
N SER A 46 -1.66 -4.86 -2.96
CA SER A 46 -0.86 -4.40 -4.11
C SER A 46 -1.76 -4.12 -5.31
N ALA A 47 -2.71 -5.02 -5.60
CA ALA A 47 -3.66 -4.85 -6.70
C ALA A 47 -4.59 -3.64 -6.55
N THR A 48 -4.94 -3.26 -5.31
CA THR A 48 -5.79 -2.09 -5.01
C THR A 48 -4.99 -0.80 -4.79
N LEU A 49 -3.65 -0.88 -4.74
CA LEU A 49 -2.74 0.14 -4.20
C LEU A 49 -2.94 0.47 -2.71
N MET A 50 -3.73 -0.32 -1.96
CA MET A 50 -3.81 -0.16 -0.51
C MET A 50 -2.47 -0.45 0.16
N ASN A 51 -1.67 -1.39 -0.35
CA ASN A 51 -0.34 -1.69 0.20
C ASN A 51 0.51 -0.41 0.23
N LYS A 52 0.52 0.30 -0.90
CA LYS A 52 1.25 1.56 -1.01
C LYS A 52 0.63 2.68 -0.15
N GLY A 53 -0.68 2.66 0.04
CA GLY A 53 -1.36 3.55 0.99
C GLY A 53 -0.91 3.33 2.44
N LEU A 54 -0.77 2.08 2.88
CA LEU A 54 -0.24 1.74 4.20
C LEU A 54 1.22 2.17 4.34
N GLU A 55 2.04 1.94 3.32
CA GLU A 55 3.46 2.35 3.29
C GLU A 55 3.63 3.89 3.32
N VAL A 56 2.69 4.67 2.79
CA VAL A 56 2.68 6.14 2.94
C VAL A 56 2.51 6.54 4.40
N LEU A 57 1.58 5.89 5.11
CA LEU A 57 1.34 6.15 6.54
C LEU A 57 2.52 5.70 7.40
N GLU A 58 3.11 4.56 7.06
CA GLU A 58 4.33 4.06 7.69
C GLU A 58 5.50 5.02 7.49
N ALA A 59 5.77 5.48 6.26
CA ALA A 59 6.84 6.42 5.96
C ALA A 59 6.68 7.75 6.72
N ARG A 60 5.44 8.26 6.85
CA ARG A 60 5.15 9.42 7.70
C ARG A 60 5.61 9.19 9.14
N HIS A 61 5.29 8.02 9.70
CA HIS A 61 5.62 7.70 11.09
C HIS A 61 7.11 7.42 11.30
N LEU A 62 7.75 6.64 10.43
CA LEU A 62 9.16 6.25 10.56
C LEU A 62 10.12 7.43 10.34
N PHE A 63 9.81 8.32 9.40
CA PHE A 63 10.73 9.37 8.97
C PHE A 63 10.29 10.78 9.37
N GLY A 64 9.13 10.93 10.02
CA GLY A 64 8.61 12.24 10.44
C GLY A 64 8.25 13.17 9.28
N VAL A 65 8.08 12.64 8.06
CA VAL A 65 7.82 13.44 6.85
C VAL A 65 6.30 13.69 6.74
N PRO A 66 5.86 14.96 6.56
CA PRO A 66 4.44 15.28 6.33
C PRO A 66 3.87 14.55 5.11
N LEU A 67 2.56 14.24 5.11
CA LEU A 67 1.94 13.41 4.06
C LEU A 67 2.04 14.07 2.68
N GLU A 68 1.89 15.38 2.63
CA GLU A 68 2.03 16.22 1.44
C GLU A 68 3.44 16.19 0.84
N ARG A 69 4.44 15.72 1.59
CA ARG A 69 5.84 15.52 1.15
C ARG A 69 6.17 14.04 0.90
N ILE A 70 5.18 13.16 0.83
CA ILE A 70 5.34 11.76 0.44
C ILE A 70 4.62 11.58 -0.90
N GLU A 71 5.38 11.41 -1.97
CA GLU A 71 4.86 11.15 -3.31
C GLU A 71 4.91 9.66 -3.63
N VAL A 72 3.89 9.17 -4.32
CA VAL A 72 3.86 7.79 -4.84
C VAL A 72 4.02 7.82 -6.35
N VAL A 73 4.97 7.05 -6.86
CA VAL A 73 5.18 6.83 -8.29
C VAL A 73 5.07 5.34 -8.62
N VAL A 74 4.50 5.01 -9.78
CA VAL A 74 4.48 3.63 -10.26
C VAL A 74 5.78 3.37 -11.02
N HIS A 75 6.56 2.42 -10.52
CA HIS A 75 7.80 1.90 -11.10
C HIS A 75 7.65 0.38 -11.31
N PRO A 76 7.18 -0.06 -12.49
CA PRO A 76 6.82 -1.46 -12.73
C PRO A 76 8.00 -2.43 -12.60
N GLU A 77 9.19 -1.99 -12.97
CA GLU A 77 10.39 -2.83 -12.98
C GLU A 77 10.86 -3.16 -11.55
N SER A 78 10.41 -2.38 -10.54
CA SER A 78 10.67 -2.62 -9.11
C SER A 78 12.16 -2.76 -8.77
N VAL A 79 13.02 -2.06 -9.53
CA VAL A 79 14.48 -1.99 -9.31
C VAL A 79 14.82 -0.84 -8.37
N ILE A 80 14.19 0.33 -8.55
CA ILE A 80 14.28 1.45 -7.62
C ILE A 80 13.22 1.24 -6.54
N HIS A 81 13.65 1.03 -5.29
CA HIS A 81 12.75 0.64 -4.19
C HIS A 81 12.12 1.81 -3.44
N SER A 82 12.76 2.99 -3.47
CA SER A 82 12.24 4.30 -3.08
C SER A 82 13.36 5.34 -3.22
N MET A 83 13.02 6.62 -3.09
CA MET A 83 13.95 7.73 -3.21
C MET A 83 13.69 8.81 -2.16
N ALA A 84 14.74 9.57 -1.84
CA ALA A 84 14.66 10.77 -1.02
C ALA A 84 15.20 11.95 -1.82
N GLU A 85 14.39 13.00 -1.94
CA GLU A 85 14.82 14.28 -2.52
C GLU A 85 15.27 15.22 -1.41
N PHE A 86 16.37 15.91 -1.64
CA PHE A 86 16.95 16.88 -0.71
C PHE A 86 16.65 18.32 -1.15
N THR A 87 16.84 19.25 -0.23
CA THR A 87 16.54 20.68 -0.43
C THR A 87 17.34 21.34 -1.55
N ASP A 88 18.49 20.77 -1.94
CA ASP A 88 19.32 21.19 -3.07
C ASP A 88 18.83 20.65 -4.43
N GLY A 89 17.76 19.84 -4.43
CA GLY A 89 17.21 19.21 -5.63
C GLY A 89 17.84 17.86 -5.98
N SER A 90 18.87 17.42 -5.26
CA SER A 90 19.45 16.09 -5.46
C SER A 90 18.49 14.99 -4.99
N VAL A 91 18.54 13.83 -5.65
CA VAL A 91 17.73 12.67 -5.31
C VAL A 91 18.64 11.47 -5.07
N LEU A 92 18.52 10.86 -3.90
CA LEU A 92 19.16 9.58 -3.60
C LEU A 92 18.13 8.46 -3.76
N ALA A 93 18.49 7.44 -4.52
CA ALA A 93 17.67 6.26 -4.79
C ALA A 93 18.41 5.00 -4.31
N GLN A 94 17.68 4.06 -3.72
CA GLN A 94 18.22 2.73 -3.47
C GLN A 94 17.72 1.77 -4.56
N LEU A 95 18.68 1.12 -5.22
CA LEU A 95 18.45 0.15 -6.29
C LEU A 95 18.90 -1.24 -5.86
N SER A 96 18.09 -2.25 -6.15
CA SER A 96 18.48 -3.65 -6.05
C SER A 96 17.61 -4.57 -6.88
N SER A 97 17.99 -5.84 -6.98
CA SER A 97 17.06 -6.88 -7.41
C SER A 97 15.90 -6.97 -6.39
N PRO A 98 14.68 -7.34 -6.84
CA PRO A 98 13.52 -7.47 -5.95
C PRO A 98 13.67 -8.70 -5.04
N ASP A 99 14.46 -8.54 -3.98
CA ASP A 99 14.86 -9.61 -3.06
C ASP A 99 14.87 -9.11 -1.61
N MET A 100 13.98 -9.68 -0.78
CA MET A 100 13.83 -9.28 0.62
C MET A 100 15.06 -9.58 1.49
N ARG A 101 15.98 -10.44 1.04
CA ARG A 101 17.23 -10.71 1.77
C ARG A 101 18.08 -9.45 1.93
N LEU A 102 18.02 -8.51 0.98
CA LEU A 102 18.77 -7.26 1.04
C LEU A 102 18.31 -6.31 2.15
N PRO A 103 17.02 -5.87 2.21
CA PRO A 103 16.55 -5.00 3.28
C PRO A 103 16.62 -5.69 4.65
N ILE A 104 16.35 -7.00 4.75
CA ILE A 104 16.46 -7.75 6.01
C ILE A 104 17.91 -7.75 6.51
N GLN A 105 18.88 -8.09 5.65
CA GLN A 105 20.28 -8.08 6.01
C GLN A 105 20.73 -6.68 6.44
N TYR A 106 20.34 -5.65 5.69
CA TYR A 106 20.70 -4.28 6.03
C TYR A 106 20.18 -3.85 7.41
N ALA A 107 18.94 -4.21 7.77
CA ALA A 107 18.38 -3.94 9.09
C ALA A 107 19.17 -4.64 10.22
N LEU A 108 19.71 -5.84 9.97
CA LEU A 108 20.50 -6.59 10.96
C LEU A 108 21.95 -6.13 11.07
N THR A 109 22.54 -5.60 9.99
CA THR A 109 23.97 -5.28 9.95
C THR A 109 24.27 -3.79 10.00
N TRP A 110 23.27 -2.91 9.92
CA TRP A 110 23.44 -1.47 9.96
C TRP A 110 24.30 -1.03 11.17
N PRO A 111 25.26 -0.10 10.99
CA PRO A 111 25.55 0.69 9.79
C PRO A 111 26.48 0.01 8.77
N VAL A 112 26.90 -1.24 9.03
CA VAL A 112 27.88 -1.97 8.20
C VAL A 112 27.19 -2.76 7.09
N ARG A 113 27.88 -2.91 5.96
CA ARG A 113 27.45 -3.80 4.86
C ARG A 113 28.21 -5.12 4.90
N ARG A 114 27.53 -6.21 4.54
CA ARG A 114 28.08 -7.56 4.42
C ARG A 114 27.77 -8.12 3.02
N PRO A 115 28.54 -9.11 2.53
CA PRO A 115 28.18 -9.83 1.31
C PRO A 115 26.75 -10.39 1.40
N SER A 116 25.99 -10.34 0.31
CA SER A 116 24.60 -10.82 0.26
C SER A 116 24.44 -11.94 -0.76
N LEU A 117 23.47 -12.82 -0.53
CA LEU A 117 23.08 -13.89 -1.46
C LEU A 117 22.12 -13.42 -2.56
N ALA A 118 21.70 -12.16 -2.54
CA ALA A 118 20.86 -11.58 -3.58
C ALA A 118 21.65 -11.39 -4.88
N LYS A 119 21.01 -11.66 -6.03
CA LYS A 119 21.65 -11.47 -7.34
C LYS A 119 22.01 -9.98 -7.52
N PRO A 120 23.26 -9.64 -7.85
CA PRO A 120 23.63 -8.27 -8.22
C PRO A 120 22.81 -7.77 -9.41
N LEU A 121 22.62 -6.45 -9.50
CA LEU A 121 21.98 -5.85 -10.66
C LEU A 121 22.86 -5.99 -11.91
N ASN A 122 22.22 -6.29 -13.04
CA ASN A 122 22.82 -6.22 -14.36
C ASN A 122 22.08 -5.14 -15.16
N PHE A 123 22.68 -3.95 -15.28
CA PHE A 123 22.03 -2.79 -15.91
C PHE A 123 21.68 -3.01 -17.39
N PRO A 124 22.56 -3.60 -18.23
CA PRO A 124 22.19 -4.03 -19.57
C PRO A 124 20.97 -4.97 -19.64
N GLU A 125 20.83 -5.93 -18.70
CA GLU A 125 19.64 -6.80 -18.63
C GLU A 125 18.36 -6.05 -18.23
N ILE A 126 18.48 -5.02 -17.39
CA ILE A 126 17.33 -4.20 -16.97
C ILE A 126 16.79 -3.38 -18.14
N GLY A 127 17.68 -2.76 -18.93
CA GLY A 127 17.36 -1.99 -20.14
C GLY A 127 16.66 -0.65 -19.89
N LYS A 128 15.47 -0.66 -19.27
CA LYS A 128 14.64 0.55 -19.06
C LYS A 128 14.10 0.60 -17.64
N LEU A 129 14.04 1.81 -17.09
CA LEU A 129 13.36 2.11 -15.82
C LEU A 129 12.28 3.14 -16.14
N THR A 130 11.02 2.81 -15.83
CA THR A 130 9.89 3.68 -16.17
C THR A 130 9.16 4.17 -14.92
N PHE A 131 8.61 5.39 -15.01
CA PHE A 131 7.90 6.05 -13.92
C PHE A 131 6.61 6.67 -14.42
N HIS A 132 5.52 6.46 -13.69
CA HIS A 132 4.19 6.94 -14.05
C HIS A 132 3.44 7.40 -12.80
N ARG A 133 2.49 8.33 -12.95
CA ARG A 133 1.57 8.66 -11.86
C ARG A 133 0.63 7.47 -11.57
N PRO A 134 0.30 7.18 -10.31
CA PRO A 134 -0.69 6.16 -9.98
C PRO A 134 -2.10 6.59 -10.45
N ASP A 135 -2.85 5.68 -11.05
CA ASP A 135 -4.25 5.90 -11.42
C ASP A 135 -5.15 5.81 -10.17
N THR A 136 -5.23 6.90 -9.42
CA THR A 136 -6.05 7.00 -8.20
C THR A 136 -7.55 7.12 -8.48
N ALA A 137 -7.95 7.36 -9.73
CA ALA A 137 -9.36 7.36 -10.11
C ALA A 137 -9.91 5.93 -10.17
N THR A 138 -9.13 5.01 -10.74
CA THR A 138 -9.45 3.58 -10.78
C THR A 138 -9.10 2.89 -9.45
N PHE A 139 -7.89 3.11 -8.93
CA PHE A 139 -7.37 2.48 -7.71
C PHE A 139 -7.48 3.41 -6.51
N ARG A 140 -8.71 3.52 -6.00
CA ARG A 140 -9.08 4.52 -4.99
C ARG A 140 -8.40 4.34 -3.63
N CYS A 141 -7.94 3.14 -3.28
CA CYS A 141 -7.44 2.86 -1.92
C CYS A 141 -6.23 3.72 -1.54
N LEU A 142 -5.36 4.06 -2.49
CA LEU A 142 -4.24 4.97 -2.21
C LEU A 142 -4.74 6.33 -1.71
N LYS A 143 -5.75 6.92 -2.37
CA LYS A 143 -6.36 8.18 -1.94
C LYS A 143 -7.01 8.07 -0.56
N LEU A 144 -7.59 6.90 -0.22
CA LEU A 144 -8.18 6.66 1.10
C LEU A 144 -7.14 6.68 2.21
N ALA A 145 -5.94 6.17 1.96
CA ALA A 145 -4.85 6.22 2.93
C ALA A 145 -4.39 7.66 3.22
N TYR A 146 -4.20 8.49 2.19
CA TYR A 146 -3.92 9.92 2.38
C TYR A 146 -5.03 10.61 3.18
N LEU A 147 -6.30 10.32 2.85
CA LEU A 147 -7.45 10.86 3.58
C LEU A 147 -7.44 10.43 5.06
N ALA A 148 -7.25 9.14 5.34
CA ALA A 148 -7.20 8.62 6.71
C ALA A 148 -6.05 9.23 7.52
N GLY A 149 -4.87 9.35 6.90
CA GLY A 149 -3.71 10.00 7.49
C GLY A 149 -3.93 11.49 7.79
N GLY A 150 -4.62 12.20 6.89
CA GLY A 150 -4.97 13.62 7.07
C GLY A 150 -5.99 13.86 8.18
N ILE A 151 -6.98 12.96 8.34
CA ILE A 151 -7.91 12.98 9.47
C ILE A 151 -7.18 12.66 10.80
N GLY A 152 -6.20 11.76 10.75
CA GLY A 152 -5.39 11.37 11.90
C GLY A 152 -6.20 10.71 13.02
N GLY A 153 -5.65 10.72 14.24
CA GLY A 153 -6.24 10.02 15.38
C GLY A 153 -6.38 8.52 15.11
N SER A 154 -7.54 7.95 15.39
CA SER A 154 -7.83 6.54 15.15
C SER A 154 -8.15 6.18 13.69
N MET A 155 -8.28 7.16 12.79
CA MET A 155 -8.79 6.92 11.44
C MET A 155 -7.92 5.99 10.58
N PRO A 156 -6.57 6.04 10.62
CA PRO A 156 -5.72 5.03 10.01
C PRO A 156 -6.03 3.60 10.44
N ALA A 157 -6.28 3.37 11.74
CA ALA A 157 -6.63 2.06 12.28
C ALA A 157 -8.01 1.61 11.79
N VAL A 158 -8.99 2.52 11.75
CA VAL A 158 -10.33 2.26 11.18
C VAL A 158 -10.23 1.83 9.72
N MET A 159 -9.44 2.55 8.91
CA MET A 159 -9.22 2.23 7.50
C MET A 159 -8.53 0.86 7.34
N ASN A 160 -7.46 0.58 8.09
CA ASN A 160 -6.76 -0.71 8.02
C ASN A 160 -7.69 -1.88 8.37
N ALA A 161 -8.44 -1.77 9.46
CA ALA A 161 -9.39 -2.78 9.91
C ALA A 161 -10.50 -3.05 8.87
N ALA A 162 -11.04 -1.98 8.27
CA ALA A 162 -12.02 -2.09 7.20
C ALA A 162 -11.44 -2.75 5.95
N ASN A 163 -10.19 -2.43 5.60
CA ASN A 163 -9.48 -3.03 4.48
C ASN A 163 -9.30 -4.54 4.69
N GLU A 164 -8.82 -4.97 5.85
CA GLU A 164 -8.65 -6.41 6.14
C GLU A 164 -9.97 -7.18 6.00
N VAL A 165 -11.07 -6.65 6.53
CA VAL A 165 -12.39 -7.28 6.42
C VAL A 165 -12.86 -7.34 4.96
N ALA A 166 -12.66 -6.26 4.19
CA ALA A 166 -13.08 -6.20 2.79
C ALA A 166 -12.23 -7.09 1.88
N VAL A 167 -10.91 -7.11 2.08
CA VAL A 167 -9.97 -7.97 1.35
C VAL A 167 -10.28 -9.44 1.62
N GLN A 168 -10.51 -9.81 2.88
CA GLN A 168 -10.90 -11.19 3.21
C GLN A 168 -12.19 -11.59 2.49
N ALA A 169 -13.20 -10.72 2.49
CA ALA A 169 -14.44 -10.98 1.76
C ALA A 169 -14.24 -11.12 0.24
N PHE A 170 -13.31 -10.37 -0.36
CA PHE A 170 -12.97 -10.52 -1.77
C PHE A 170 -12.21 -11.83 -2.05
N ILE A 171 -11.28 -12.21 -1.16
CA ILE A 171 -10.54 -13.47 -1.25
C ILE A 171 -11.49 -14.67 -1.20
N GLU A 172 -12.50 -14.60 -0.33
CA GLU A 172 -13.56 -15.62 -0.17
C GLU A 172 -14.64 -15.55 -1.28
N GLY A 173 -14.53 -14.63 -2.24
CA GLY A 173 -15.49 -14.50 -3.34
C GLY A 173 -16.84 -13.90 -2.94
N ARG A 174 -16.98 -13.34 -1.73
CA ARG A 174 -18.23 -12.74 -1.22
C ARG A 174 -18.51 -11.35 -1.79
N ILE A 175 -17.48 -10.63 -2.25
CA ILE A 175 -17.62 -9.32 -2.90
C ILE A 175 -16.73 -9.21 -4.14
N GLY A 176 -17.09 -8.32 -5.07
CA GLY A 176 -16.24 -7.95 -6.20
C GLY A 176 -15.11 -6.98 -5.82
N PHE A 177 -14.06 -6.90 -6.64
CA PHE A 177 -12.88 -6.07 -6.37
C PHE A 177 -13.18 -4.59 -6.10
N LEU A 178 -14.09 -4.00 -6.89
CA LEU A 178 -14.46 -2.59 -6.76
C LEU A 178 -15.25 -2.28 -5.47
N ARG A 179 -15.77 -3.31 -4.78
CA ARG A 179 -16.44 -3.14 -3.48
C ARG A 179 -15.47 -2.93 -2.33
N ILE A 180 -14.20 -3.32 -2.47
CA ILE A 180 -13.18 -3.12 -1.42
C ILE A 180 -13.09 -1.64 -1.00
N PRO A 181 -12.77 -0.69 -1.90
CA PRO A 181 -12.70 0.73 -1.53
C PRO A 181 -14.05 1.30 -1.06
N GLU A 182 -15.18 0.75 -1.54
CA GLU A 182 -16.52 1.21 -1.10
C GLU A 182 -16.81 0.83 0.35
N VAL A 183 -16.46 -0.38 0.77
CA VAL A 183 -16.59 -0.82 2.17
C VAL A 183 -15.69 0.02 3.08
N ILE A 184 -14.46 0.31 2.65
CA ILE A 184 -13.51 1.12 3.41
C ILE A 184 -14.05 2.54 3.62
N VAL A 185 -14.47 3.23 2.55
CA VAL A 185 -15.04 4.60 2.63
C VAL A 185 -16.24 4.64 3.56
N ARG A 186 -17.18 3.70 3.40
CA ARG A 186 -18.39 3.66 4.22
C ARG A 186 -18.09 3.35 5.68
N THR A 187 -17.06 2.55 5.96
CA THR A 187 -16.62 2.26 7.33
C THR A 187 -15.96 3.49 7.96
N MET A 188 -15.08 4.17 7.24
CA MET A 188 -14.45 5.42 7.70
C MET A 188 -15.49 6.52 7.98
N ALA A 189 -16.57 6.59 7.18
CA ALA A 189 -17.66 7.53 7.40
C ALA A 189 -18.56 7.16 8.59
N ALA A 190 -18.73 5.85 8.86
CA ALA A 190 -19.63 5.36 9.91
C ALA A 190 -18.98 5.27 11.30
N VAL A 191 -17.65 5.18 11.38
CA VAL A 191 -16.93 5.07 12.65
C VAL A 191 -16.28 6.41 12.98
N PRO A 192 -16.69 7.08 14.07
CA PRO A 192 -16.11 8.36 14.45
C PRO A 192 -14.61 8.27 14.71
N ARG A 193 -13.89 9.31 14.30
CA ARG A 193 -12.49 9.53 14.71
C ARG A 193 -12.45 9.72 16.22
N THR A 194 -11.65 8.91 16.91
CA THR A 194 -11.30 9.09 18.31
C THR A 194 -9.82 9.44 18.46
N ARG A 195 -9.43 9.85 19.67
CA ARG A 195 -8.01 9.88 20.04
C ARG A 195 -7.46 8.45 19.99
N ALA A 196 -6.18 8.32 19.64
CA ALA A 196 -5.43 7.06 19.61
C ALA A 196 -4.10 7.27 20.35
N ALA A 197 -4.16 7.40 21.67
CA ALA A 197 -2.99 7.66 22.52
C ALA A 197 -2.44 6.39 23.16
N THR A 198 -3.28 5.35 23.29
CA THR A 198 -2.89 4.05 23.84
C THR A 198 -3.14 2.93 22.84
N VAL A 199 -2.50 1.78 23.05
CA VAL A 199 -2.80 0.55 22.30
C VAL A 199 -4.27 0.18 22.44
N GLY A 200 -4.86 0.36 23.63
CA GLY A 200 -6.28 0.12 23.88
C GLY A 200 -7.20 0.98 23.00
N ASP A 201 -6.88 2.25 22.78
CA ASP A 201 -7.65 3.14 21.90
C ASP A 201 -7.64 2.62 20.45
N VAL A 202 -6.47 2.18 19.98
CA VAL A 202 -6.28 1.63 18.63
C VAL A 202 -7.06 0.34 18.46
N MET A 203 -6.96 -0.57 19.42
CA MET A 203 -7.70 -1.84 19.41
C MET A 203 -9.22 -1.62 19.46
N ALA A 204 -9.70 -0.65 20.24
CA ALA A 204 -11.11 -0.31 20.29
C ALA A 204 -11.62 0.27 18.96
N ALA A 205 -10.82 1.11 18.31
CA ALA A 205 -11.14 1.64 16.98
C ALA A 205 -11.15 0.55 15.90
N ASP A 206 -10.17 -0.37 15.92
CA ASP A 206 -10.12 -1.55 15.06
C ASP A 206 -11.39 -2.41 15.24
N ALA A 207 -11.75 -2.77 16.47
CA ALA A 207 -12.92 -3.58 16.75
C ALA A 207 -14.22 -2.96 16.23
N ARG A 208 -14.42 -1.65 16.47
CA ARG A 208 -15.58 -0.90 15.94
C ARG A 208 -15.61 -0.90 14.41
N ALA A 209 -14.45 -0.70 13.78
CA ALA A 209 -14.32 -0.71 12.33
C ALA A 209 -14.62 -2.08 11.72
N ARG A 210 -14.12 -3.17 12.32
CA ARG A 210 -14.43 -4.53 11.86
C ARG A 210 -15.92 -4.84 11.97
N ALA A 211 -16.56 -4.47 13.09
CA ALA A 211 -18.00 -4.65 13.27
C ALA A 211 -18.81 -3.86 12.23
N ALA A 212 -18.46 -2.59 12.00
CA ALA A 212 -19.11 -1.75 11.00
C ALA A 212 -18.92 -2.29 9.57
N ALA A 213 -17.70 -2.69 9.19
CA ALA A 213 -17.40 -3.27 7.89
C ALA A 213 -18.18 -4.59 7.65
N ARG A 214 -18.21 -5.50 8.64
CA ARG A 214 -18.99 -6.75 8.54
C ARG A 214 -20.49 -6.48 8.37
N ARG A 215 -21.06 -5.50 9.08
CA ARG A 215 -22.46 -5.09 8.90
C ARG A 215 -22.72 -4.53 7.50
N LEU A 216 -21.78 -3.79 6.93
CA LEU A 216 -21.88 -3.28 5.55
C LEU A 216 -21.82 -4.39 4.51
N LEU A 217 -21.06 -5.46 4.78
CA LEU A 217 -21.02 -6.66 3.93
C LEU A 217 -22.31 -7.48 4.04
N GLY A 218 -22.87 -7.67 5.25
CA GLY A 218 -24.07 -8.48 5.48
C GLY A 218 -25.38 -7.85 4.96
N ARG A 219 -25.40 -6.55 4.70
CA ARG A 219 -26.56 -5.82 4.13
C ARG A 219 -26.73 -6.01 2.61
N VAL A 220 -25.97 -6.92 2.00
CA VAL A 220 -26.03 -7.20 0.57
C VAL A 220 -26.36 -8.68 0.39
N ARG A 221 -27.63 -8.99 0.11
CA ARG A 221 -27.98 -10.24 -0.58
C ARG A 221 -27.62 -10.08 -2.07
N PRO A 222 -27.23 -11.17 -2.75
CA PRO A 222 -26.78 -11.15 -4.14
C PRO A 222 -27.77 -10.44 -5.09
#